data_AF-A0A498LLA9-F1
#
_entry.id   AF-A0A498LLA9-F1
#
_cell.length_a   1.000
_cell.length_b   1.000
_cell.length_c   1.000
_cell.angle_alpha   90.00
_cell.angle_beta   90.00
_cell.angle_gamma   90.00
#
_symmetry.space_group_name_H-M   'P 1'
#
loop_
_entity.id
_entity.type
_entity.pdbx_description
1 polymer ?
#
loop_
_entity_poly.entity_id
_entity_poly.type
_entity_poly.pdbx_seq_one_letter_code
_entity_poly.pdbx_strand_id
1 'polypeptide(L)'
;MMICFYYGGRLVGSTITTHPEGCRISPCQPPLANLYGPDSLQNIRFPSVDIIENERQRHVTRKLFSHLERGVLLRANREGIFIKRLCQSRVFWSGQDPQYNPNPCKLERDAVVKIFDTARFLQALQFYQEGHYQPPEPTVTLCFGEEFNDFSTVKSKLIIVQITALNCQQLVDAVTTRRSQYSSGNLEISDEMASDQMARIYQDLCSYPVPQRASCFRDNLPIPV
;
A
#
# COMPACT_ATOMS: atom_id res chain seq x y z
N MET A 1 1.08 3.84 -5.26
CA MET A 1 0.66 3.83 -3.84
C MET A 1 1.26 5.02 -3.11
N MET A 2 0.59 5.52 -2.07
CA MET A 2 1.13 6.53 -1.15
C MET A 2 1.56 5.86 0.15
N ILE A 3 2.72 6.23 0.67
CA ILE A 3 3.29 5.71 1.91
C ILE A 3 3.46 6.88 2.89
N CYS A 4 2.84 6.79 4.06
CA CYS A 4 2.93 7.79 5.12
C CYS A 4 3.59 7.19 6.36
N PHE A 5 4.52 7.94 6.96
CA PHE A 5 5.28 7.52 8.13
C PHE A 5 4.84 8.30 9.36
N TYR A 6 4.61 7.59 10.46
CA TYR A 6 4.25 8.21 11.73
C TYR A 6 5.16 7.72 12.86
N TYR A 7 5.62 8.64 13.70
CA TYR A 7 6.33 8.32 14.95
C TYR A 7 5.54 8.81 16.15
N GLY A 8 5.11 7.92 17.04
CA GLY A 8 4.30 8.28 18.21
C GLY A 8 3.02 9.01 17.82
N GLY A 9 2.36 8.54 16.75
CA GLY A 9 1.14 9.15 16.22
C GLY A 9 1.32 10.44 15.43
N ARG A 10 2.53 11.01 15.31
CA ARG A 10 2.78 12.22 14.50
C ARG A 10 3.21 11.84 13.09
N LEU A 11 2.57 12.41 12.06
CA LEU A 11 3.00 12.28 10.66
C LEU A 11 4.36 12.97 10.50
N VAL A 12 5.35 12.23 10.04
CA VAL A 12 6.74 12.69 9.91
C VAL A 12 7.27 12.68 8.47
N GLY A 13 6.53 12.08 7.55
CA GLY A 13 6.87 12.10 6.13
C GLY A 13 5.89 11.30 5.30
N SER A 14 5.85 11.59 4.00
CA SER A 14 5.08 10.82 3.02
C SER A 14 5.85 10.68 1.71
N THR A 15 5.51 9.67 0.93
CA THR A 15 6.12 9.40 -0.38
C THR A 15 5.11 8.72 -1.29
N ILE A 16 4.98 9.21 -2.51
CA ILE A 16 4.21 8.55 -3.56
C ILE A 16 5.18 7.72 -4.41
N THR A 17 4.80 6.48 -4.72
CA THR A 17 5.56 5.59 -5.58
C THR A 17 4.66 4.91 -6.61
N THR A 18 5.16 4.86 -7.85
CA THR A 18 4.59 4.16 -9.01
C THR A 18 5.57 3.13 -9.57
N HIS A 19 6.61 2.76 -8.80
CA HIS A 19 7.68 1.90 -9.28
C HIS A 19 7.16 0.48 -9.59
N PRO A 20 7.31 -0.05 -10.82
CA PRO A 20 6.63 -1.27 -11.28
C PRO A 20 7.10 -2.55 -10.55
N GLU A 21 8.39 -2.62 -10.23
CA GLU A 21 8.92 -3.74 -9.43
C GLU A 21 8.59 -3.63 -7.94
N GLY A 22 8.05 -2.49 -7.51
CA GLY A 22 7.76 -2.18 -6.13
C GLY A 22 8.89 -1.44 -5.43
N CYS A 23 8.85 -1.44 -4.10
CA CYS A 23 9.79 -0.72 -3.28
C CYS A 23 10.24 -1.50 -2.04
N ARG A 24 11.37 -1.08 -1.47
CA ARG A 24 11.87 -1.50 -0.17
C ARG A 24 11.76 -0.33 0.80
N ILE A 25 11.15 -0.56 1.95
CA ILE A 25 11.15 0.40 3.06
C ILE A 25 12.19 -0.04 4.09
N SER A 26 13.27 0.73 4.25
CA SER A 26 14.33 0.47 5.23
C SER A 26 15.04 1.75 5.71
N PRO A 27 15.66 1.77 6.91
CA PRO A 27 16.42 2.93 7.38
C PRO A 27 17.68 3.19 6.55
N CYS A 28 18.34 2.12 6.10
CA CYS A 28 19.60 2.17 5.37
C CYS A 28 19.37 2.10 3.86
N GLN A 29 20.30 2.69 3.09
CA GLN A 29 20.42 2.40 1.66
C GLN A 29 20.80 0.92 1.49
N PRO A 30 20.29 0.24 0.45
CA PRO A 30 20.75 -1.11 0.15
C PRO A 30 22.23 -1.07 -0.28
N PRO A 31 22.93 -2.21 -0.20
CA PRO A 31 24.26 -2.36 -0.77
C PRO A 31 24.28 -1.97 -2.25
N LEU A 32 25.39 -1.38 -2.71
CA LEU A 32 25.56 -0.84 -4.07
C LEU A 32 25.21 -1.84 -5.19
N ALA A 33 25.35 -3.14 -4.92
CA ALA A 33 25.01 -4.22 -5.86
C ALA A 33 23.53 -4.24 -6.31
N ASN A 34 22.62 -3.61 -5.55
CA ASN A 34 21.19 -3.56 -5.86
C ASN A 34 20.72 -2.21 -6.44
N LEU A 35 21.64 -1.28 -6.74
CA LEU A 35 21.29 0.09 -7.14
C LEU A 35 21.11 0.30 -8.65
N TYR A 36 21.64 -0.61 -9.49
CA TYR A 36 21.73 -0.40 -10.93
C TYR A 36 21.30 -1.66 -11.68
N GLY A 37 19.99 -1.89 -11.75
CA GLY A 37 19.38 -2.91 -12.60
C GLY A 37 17.98 -2.47 -13.02
N PRO A 38 17.53 -2.79 -14.25
CA PRO A 38 16.18 -2.46 -14.72
C PRO A 38 15.07 -3.08 -13.85
N ASP A 39 15.40 -4.15 -13.10
CA ASP A 39 14.50 -4.83 -12.16
C ASP A 39 14.74 -4.46 -10.68
N SER A 40 15.43 -3.35 -10.40
CA SER A 40 15.76 -2.96 -9.03
C SER A 40 14.58 -2.31 -8.31
N LEU A 41 14.34 -2.69 -7.05
CA LEU A 41 13.31 -2.07 -6.22
C LEU A 41 13.65 -0.62 -5.89
N GLN A 42 12.64 0.26 -5.89
CA GLN A 42 12.82 1.61 -5.35
C GLN A 42 13.10 1.55 -3.85
N ASN A 43 14.10 2.28 -3.38
CA ASN A 43 14.38 2.37 -1.94
C ASN A 43 13.70 3.60 -1.33
N ILE A 44 12.78 3.36 -0.41
CA ILE A 44 12.08 4.39 0.35
C ILE A 44 12.64 4.35 1.77
N ARG A 45 13.23 5.46 2.21
CA ARG A 45 13.84 5.56 3.53
C ARG A 45 12.83 5.99 4.57
N PHE A 46 12.94 5.41 5.77
CA PHE A 46 12.28 5.98 6.94
C PHE A 46 12.81 7.39 7.21
N PRO A 47 11.95 8.36 7.61
CA PRO A 47 12.40 9.66 8.10
C PRO A 47 13.37 9.52 9.28
N SER A 48 14.32 10.45 9.43
CA SER A 48 15.31 10.39 10.53
C SER A 48 14.62 10.35 11.89
N VAL A 49 15.14 9.53 12.82
CA VAL A 49 14.64 9.51 14.21
C VAL A 49 14.96 10.79 14.97
N ASP A 50 15.87 11.63 14.47
CA ASP A 50 16.29 12.86 15.14
C ASP A 50 15.19 13.94 15.14
N ILE A 51 14.18 13.81 14.28
CA ILE A 51 12.97 14.66 14.29
C ILE A 51 12.06 14.39 15.49
N ILE A 52 12.30 13.31 16.25
CA ILE A 52 11.53 12.96 17.43
C ILE A 52 12.01 13.84 18.60
N GLU A 53 11.13 14.72 19.05
CA GLU A 53 11.38 15.65 20.17
C GLU A 53 11.56 14.91 21.50
N ASN A 54 10.70 13.93 21.77
CA ASN A 54 10.75 13.16 23.00
C ASN A 54 11.99 12.24 23.03
N GLU A 55 12.95 12.53 23.91
CA GLU A 55 14.23 11.83 23.97
C GLU A 55 14.09 10.32 24.27
N ARG A 56 13.18 9.95 25.18
CA ARG A 56 12.90 8.55 25.50
C ARG A 56 12.39 7.81 24.26
N GLN A 57 11.40 8.37 23.58
CA GLN A 57 10.85 7.80 22.34
C GLN A 57 11.93 7.70 21.27
N ARG A 58 12.71 8.77 21.05
CA ARG A 58 13.81 8.80 20.08
C ARG A 58 14.82 7.67 20.33
N HIS A 59 15.22 7.46 21.58
CA HIS A 59 16.14 6.39 21.95
C HIS A 59 15.58 5.00 21.61
N VAL A 60 14.31 4.74 21.96
CA VAL A 60 13.66 3.45 21.68
C VAL A 60 13.47 3.24 20.17
N THR A 61 13.02 4.26 19.42
CA THR A 61 12.89 4.19 17.96
C THR A 61 14.24 3.95 17.28
N ARG A 62 15.32 4.59 17.76
CA ARG A 62 16.68 4.36 17.23
C ARG A 62 17.15 2.93 17.47
N LYS A 63 16.87 2.35 18.64
CA LYS A 63 17.14 0.93 18.90
C LYS A 63 16.36 0.03 17.95
N LEU A 64 15.08 0.32 17.74
CA LEU A 64 14.24 -0.41 16.79
C LEU A 64 14.79 -0.37 15.35
N PHE A 65 15.30 0.78 14.89
CA PHE A 65 15.89 0.94 13.56
C PHE A 65 17.02 -0.05 13.26
N SER A 66 17.85 -0.40 14.26
CA SER A 66 18.91 -1.41 14.10
C SER A 66 18.37 -2.80 13.74
N HIS A 67 17.10 -3.07 14.06
CA HIS A 67 16.41 -4.31 13.70
C HIS A 67 15.59 -4.19 12.40
N LEU A 68 15.59 -3.02 11.75
CA LEU A 68 14.84 -2.71 10.52
C LEU A 68 15.71 -2.62 9.26
N GLU A 69 17.02 -2.84 9.34
CA GLU A 69 17.97 -2.64 8.23
C GLU A 69 17.57 -3.35 6.93
N ARG A 70 17.13 -4.62 7.02
CA ARG A 70 16.65 -5.39 5.87
C ARG A 70 15.28 -4.92 5.35
N GLY A 71 14.51 -4.24 6.19
CA GLY A 71 13.25 -3.62 5.84
C GLY A 71 12.11 -4.58 5.50
N VAL A 72 11.15 -4.03 4.77
CA VAL A 72 10.05 -4.77 4.12
C VAL A 72 10.07 -4.46 2.63
N LEU A 73 9.69 -5.44 1.81
CA LEU A 73 9.47 -5.26 0.38
C LEU A 73 7.97 -5.12 0.13
N LEU A 74 7.58 -4.19 -0.72
CA LEU A 74 6.21 -3.94 -1.13
C LEU A 74 6.11 -3.98 -2.64
N ARG A 75 5.08 -4.65 -3.16
CA ARG A 75 4.72 -4.58 -4.58
C ARG A 75 3.22 -4.38 -4.70
N ALA A 76 2.83 -3.35 -5.43
CA ALA A 76 1.44 -3.13 -5.80
C ALA A 76 1.24 -3.58 -7.25
N ASN A 77 0.14 -4.28 -7.51
CA ASN A 77 -0.33 -4.62 -8.83
C ASN A 77 -1.87 -4.57 -8.85
N ARG A 78 -2.47 -5.06 -9.93
CA ARG A 78 -3.93 -5.08 -10.10
C ARG A 78 -4.66 -5.90 -9.05
N GLU A 79 -4.08 -7.03 -8.61
CA GLU A 79 -4.68 -7.86 -7.58
C GLU A 79 -4.65 -7.23 -6.18
N GLY A 80 -3.72 -6.31 -5.94
CA GLY A 80 -3.62 -5.59 -4.69
C GLY A 80 -2.18 -5.31 -4.27
N ILE A 81 -1.95 -5.26 -2.97
CA ILE A 81 -0.64 -4.93 -2.38
C ILE A 81 -0.09 -6.16 -1.65
N PHE A 82 1.12 -6.53 -2.04
CA PHE A 82 1.87 -7.63 -1.45
C PHE A 82 3.04 -7.10 -0.64
N ILE A 83 3.32 -7.76 0.48
CA ILE A 83 4.44 -7.44 1.37
C ILE A 83 5.28 -8.67 1.65
N LYS A 84 6.59 -8.47 1.79
CA LYS A 84 7.53 -9.47 2.32
C LYS A 84 8.38 -8.84 3.43
N ARG A 85 8.32 -9.41 4.63
CA ARG A 85 9.11 -8.94 5.77
C ARG A 85 10.51 -9.56 5.75
N LEU A 86 11.56 -8.74 5.71
CA LEU A 86 12.96 -9.19 5.75
C LEU A 86 13.67 -8.80 7.05
N CYS A 87 13.15 -7.79 7.75
CA CYS A 87 13.74 -7.25 8.97
C CYS A 87 13.69 -8.22 10.17
N GLN A 88 14.54 -7.95 11.15
CA GLN A 88 14.58 -8.74 12.38
C GLN A 88 13.39 -8.41 13.28
N SER A 89 13.02 -7.13 13.38
CA SER A 89 11.86 -6.68 14.15
C SER A 89 10.58 -7.37 13.69
N ARG A 90 9.66 -7.64 14.62
CA ARG A 90 8.28 -7.99 14.30
C ARG A 90 7.58 -6.84 13.59
N VAL A 91 6.70 -7.19 12.66
CA VAL A 91 5.85 -6.24 11.92
C VAL A 91 4.44 -6.81 11.94
N PHE A 92 3.49 -5.98 12.33
CA PHE A 92 2.07 -6.28 12.31
C PHE A 92 1.39 -5.45 11.25
N TRP A 93 0.28 -5.93 10.73
CA TRP A 93 -0.53 -5.20 9.77
C TRP A 93 -2.01 -5.32 10.10
N SER A 94 -2.78 -4.28 9.79
CA SER A 94 -4.24 -4.29 9.85
C SER A 94 -4.80 -3.86 8.51
N GLY A 95 -5.70 -4.69 7.98
CA GLY A 95 -6.23 -4.59 6.63
C GLY A 95 -7.59 -3.91 6.51
N GLN A 96 -8.11 -4.05 5.30
CA GLN A 96 -9.14 -3.27 4.61
C GLN A 96 -10.57 -3.28 5.17
N ASP A 97 -10.88 -4.21 6.07
CA ASP A 97 -12.23 -4.32 6.63
C ASP A 97 -12.16 -4.98 8.03
N PRO A 98 -12.55 -4.29 9.10
CA PRO A 98 -12.67 -4.87 10.44
C PRO A 98 -13.59 -6.09 10.48
N GLN A 99 -14.53 -6.24 9.54
CA GLN A 99 -15.46 -7.36 9.49
C GLN A 99 -14.80 -8.69 9.06
N TYR A 100 -13.80 -8.62 8.17
CA TYR A 100 -13.13 -9.82 7.64
C TYR A 100 -11.77 -10.09 8.26
N ASN A 101 -11.10 -9.04 8.76
CA ASN A 101 -9.85 -9.18 9.48
C ASN A 101 -9.84 -8.26 10.71
N PRO A 102 -10.59 -8.62 11.78
CA PRO A 102 -10.78 -7.76 12.94
C PRO A 102 -9.49 -7.52 13.72
N ASN A 103 -8.52 -8.44 13.60
CA ASN A 103 -7.33 -8.45 14.44
C ASN A 103 -6.07 -8.16 13.62
N PRO A 104 -5.17 -7.30 14.11
CA PRO A 104 -3.88 -7.10 13.48
C PRO A 104 -3.09 -8.41 13.37
N CYS A 105 -2.59 -8.68 12.18
CA CYS A 105 -1.91 -9.93 11.84
C CYS A 105 -0.40 -9.73 11.87
N LYS A 106 0.33 -10.67 12.50
CA LYS A 106 1.80 -10.68 12.46
C LYS A 106 2.29 -11.13 11.09
N LEU A 107 3.24 -10.41 10.51
CA LEU A 107 3.94 -10.85 9.30
C LEU A 107 5.04 -11.84 9.66
N GLU A 108 4.93 -13.05 9.11
CA GLU A 108 6.02 -14.01 9.17
C GLU A 108 7.18 -13.57 8.27
N ARG A 109 8.39 -13.84 8.75
CA ARG A 109 9.60 -13.42 8.04
C ARG A 109 9.74 -14.25 6.76
N ASP A 110 10.17 -13.59 5.70
CA ASP A 110 10.42 -14.17 4.37
C ASP A 110 9.18 -14.73 3.64
N ALA A 111 7.99 -14.66 4.25
CA ALA A 111 6.71 -14.96 3.62
C ALA A 111 6.19 -13.76 2.80
N VAL A 112 5.59 -14.06 1.65
CA VAL A 112 4.85 -13.07 0.85
C VAL A 112 3.39 -13.10 1.27
N VAL A 113 2.84 -11.94 1.64
CA VAL A 113 1.47 -11.80 2.14
C VAL A 113 0.74 -10.74 1.32
N LYS A 114 -0.48 -11.05 0.86
CA LYS A 114 -1.40 -10.07 0.26
C LYS A 114 -2.08 -9.30 1.40
N ILE A 115 -1.74 -8.02 1.56
CA ILE A 115 -2.22 -7.15 2.66
C ILE A 115 -3.36 -6.22 2.22
N PHE A 116 -3.58 -6.11 0.92
CA PHE A 116 -4.69 -5.39 0.31
C PHE A 116 -5.19 -6.22 -0.87
N ASP A 117 -6.50 -6.39 -1.01
CA ASP A 117 -7.11 -7.18 -2.08
C ASP A 117 -8.05 -6.28 -2.88
N THR A 118 -7.66 -5.99 -4.12
CA THR A 118 -8.41 -5.10 -4.99
C THR A 118 -9.79 -5.66 -5.31
N ALA A 119 -9.94 -6.98 -5.50
CA ALA A 119 -11.24 -7.56 -5.83
C ALA A 119 -12.23 -7.41 -4.66
N ARG A 120 -11.77 -7.69 -3.44
CA ARG A 120 -12.57 -7.48 -2.22
C ARG A 120 -12.92 -6.01 -2.01
N PHE A 121 -11.98 -5.11 -2.28
CA PHE A 121 -12.24 -3.67 -2.22
C PHE A 121 -13.37 -3.24 -3.16
N LEU A 122 -13.30 -3.65 -4.42
CA LEU A 122 -14.27 -3.25 -5.44
C LEU A 122 -15.66 -3.82 -5.11
N GLN A 123 -15.73 -5.02 -4.55
CA GLN A 123 -16.98 -5.60 -4.04
C GLN A 123 -17.56 -4.76 -2.90
N ALA A 124 -16.74 -4.39 -1.91
CA ALA A 124 -17.17 -3.54 -0.79
C ALA A 124 -17.59 -2.14 -1.27
N LEU A 125 -16.91 -1.60 -2.28
CA LEU A 125 -17.25 -0.32 -2.89
C LEU A 125 -18.61 -0.36 -3.59
N GLN A 126 -18.94 -1.47 -4.27
CA GLN A 126 -20.24 -1.66 -4.87
C GLN A 126 -21.36 -1.65 -3.80
N PHE A 127 -21.16 -2.38 -2.71
CA PHE A 127 -22.10 -2.37 -1.59
C PHE A 127 -22.25 -0.99 -0.93
N TYR A 128 -21.16 -0.22 -0.83
CA TYR A 128 -21.21 1.18 -0.41
C TYR A 128 -22.02 2.05 -1.39
N GLN A 129 -21.82 1.86 -2.70
CA GLN A 129 -22.56 2.57 -3.75
C GLN A 129 -24.07 2.28 -3.70
N GLU A 130 -24.47 1.06 -3.37
CA GLU A 130 -25.88 0.66 -3.18
C GLU A 130 -26.48 1.13 -1.84
N GLY A 131 -25.64 1.61 -0.93
CA GLY A 131 -26.06 2.18 0.37
C GLY A 131 -26.24 1.16 1.48
N HIS A 132 -25.69 -0.03 1.30
CA HIS A 132 -25.79 -1.11 2.28
C HIS A 132 -24.70 -1.02 3.37
N TYR A 133 -23.57 -0.36 3.10
CA TYR A 133 -22.38 -0.38 3.99
C TYR A 133 -21.72 1.01 4.10
N GLN A 134 -20.70 1.10 4.97
CA GLN A 134 -19.77 2.22 5.08
C GLN A 134 -18.74 2.21 3.93
N PRO A 135 -18.07 3.34 3.62
CA PRO A 135 -17.06 3.36 2.57
C PRO A 135 -15.90 2.40 2.91
N PRO A 136 -15.41 1.60 1.95
CA PRO A 136 -14.27 0.71 2.19
C PRO A 136 -12.98 1.50 2.38
N GLU A 137 -12.10 1.04 3.27
CA GLU A 137 -10.83 1.71 3.57
C GLU A 137 -9.77 1.40 2.50
N PRO A 138 -9.22 2.39 1.77
CA PRO A 138 -8.18 2.16 0.77
C PRO A 138 -6.76 2.06 1.37
N THR A 139 -6.62 2.14 2.70
CA THR A 139 -5.34 2.19 3.41
C THR A 139 -5.08 0.95 4.27
N VAL A 140 -3.86 0.41 4.18
CA VAL A 140 -3.35 -0.62 5.09
C VAL A 140 -2.40 0.02 6.10
N THR A 141 -2.49 -0.39 7.35
CA THR A 141 -1.58 0.09 8.41
C THR A 141 -0.58 -0.99 8.79
N LEU A 142 0.71 -0.63 8.81
CA LEU A 142 1.80 -1.45 9.35
C LEU A 142 2.29 -0.86 10.67
N CYS A 143 2.57 -1.73 11.65
CA CYS A 143 3.20 -1.37 12.91
C CYS A 143 4.49 -2.15 13.11
N PHE A 144 5.58 -1.43 13.41
CA PHE A 144 6.90 -2.02 13.58
C PHE A 144 7.28 -2.09 15.06
N GLY A 145 7.72 -3.27 15.50
CA GLY A 145 8.27 -3.48 16.84
C GLY A 145 7.23 -3.71 17.94
N GLU A 146 5.98 -3.36 17.70
CA GLU A 146 4.90 -3.41 18.70
C GLU A 146 3.67 -4.14 18.18
N GLU A 147 3.01 -4.88 19.07
CA GLU A 147 1.65 -5.36 18.84
C GLU A 147 0.67 -4.21 19.00
N PHE A 148 -0.34 -4.16 18.15
CA PHE A 148 -1.50 -3.31 18.34
C PHE A 148 -2.73 -4.18 18.15
N ASN A 149 -3.68 -4.11 19.08
CA ASN A 149 -4.94 -4.86 19.00
C ASN A 149 -6.12 -3.93 18.72
N ASP A 150 -5.92 -2.62 18.86
CA ASP A 150 -6.95 -1.61 18.68
C ASP A 150 -6.31 -0.31 18.15
N PHE A 151 -6.99 0.31 17.18
CA PHE A 151 -6.66 1.60 16.59
C PHE A 151 -6.63 2.74 17.61
N SER A 152 -7.31 2.58 18.76
CA SER A 152 -7.21 3.50 19.90
C SER A 152 -5.76 3.72 20.38
N THR A 153 -4.90 2.71 20.18
CA THR A 153 -3.49 2.75 20.58
C THR A 153 -2.53 3.19 19.48
N VAL A 154 -3.00 3.48 18.26
CA VAL A 154 -2.13 3.88 17.13
C VAL A 154 -1.37 5.18 17.45
N LYS A 155 -1.96 6.07 18.25
CA LYS A 155 -1.32 7.31 18.70
C LYS A 155 -0.10 7.08 19.59
N SER A 156 0.03 5.92 20.23
CA SER A 156 1.15 5.61 21.13
C SER A 156 2.22 4.72 20.52
N LYS A 157 2.02 4.20 19.30
CA LYS A 157 3.00 3.31 18.65
C LYS A 157 4.21 4.09 18.14
N LEU A 158 5.38 3.48 18.29
CA LEU A 158 6.68 4.04 17.95
C LEU A 158 6.81 4.34 16.46
N ILE A 159 6.44 3.37 15.61
CA ILE A 159 6.52 3.49 14.15
C ILE A 159 5.28 2.87 13.53
N ILE A 160 4.53 3.72 12.83
CA ILE A 160 3.43 3.31 11.96
C ILE A 160 3.76 3.71 10.53
N VAL A 161 3.44 2.81 9.59
CA VAL A 161 3.49 3.11 8.16
C VAL A 161 2.13 2.82 7.56
N GLN A 162 1.51 3.83 6.97
CA GLN A 162 0.26 3.69 6.24
C GLN A 162 0.53 3.61 4.75
N ILE A 163 -0.14 2.68 4.08
CA ILE A 163 0.00 2.42 2.65
C ILE A 163 -1.37 2.55 1.99
N THR A 164 -1.56 3.59 1.20
CA THR A 164 -2.83 3.87 0.52
C THR A 164 -2.76 3.49 -0.96
N ALA A 165 -3.73 2.69 -1.40
CA ALA A 165 -3.96 2.41 -2.80
C ALA A 165 -4.67 3.61 -3.45
N LEU A 166 -3.89 4.49 -4.10
CA LEU A 166 -4.41 5.77 -4.63
C LEU A 166 -5.57 5.61 -5.62
N ASN A 167 -5.51 4.61 -6.51
CA ASN A 167 -6.61 4.33 -7.43
C ASN A 167 -7.90 3.97 -6.67
N CYS A 168 -7.78 3.19 -5.61
CA CYS A 168 -8.89 2.82 -4.74
C CYS A 168 -9.44 4.02 -3.95
N GLN A 169 -8.57 4.90 -3.43
CA GLN A 169 -8.97 6.15 -2.80
C GLN A 169 -9.79 7.01 -3.75
N GLN A 170 -9.32 7.20 -4.99
CA GLN A 170 -10.02 7.98 -6.01
C GLN A 170 -11.41 7.41 -6.32
N LEU A 171 -11.55 6.08 -6.36
CA LEU A 171 -12.85 5.44 -6.54
C LEU A 171 -13.80 5.72 -5.37
N VAL A 172 -13.32 5.63 -4.12
CA VAL A 172 -14.14 5.94 -2.92
C VAL A 172 -14.59 7.40 -2.93
N ASP A 173 -13.68 8.32 -3.22
CA ASP A 173 -13.98 9.75 -3.30
C ASP A 173 -15.06 10.01 -4.36
N ALA A 174 -14.91 9.43 -5.56
CA ALA A 174 -15.87 9.59 -6.66
C ALA A 174 -17.27 9.01 -6.33
N VAL A 175 -17.35 7.83 -5.68
CA VAL A 175 -18.63 7.27 -5.25
C VAL A 175 -19.26 8.11 -4.15
N THR A 176 -18.47 8.57 -3.18
CA THR A 176 -18.93 9.41 -2.07
C THR A 176 -19.52 10.72 -2.58
N THR A 177 -18.81 11.41 -3.48
CA THR A 177 -19.30 12.66 -4.09
C THR A 177 -20.63 12.47 -4.80
N ARG A 178 -20.78 11.41 -5.63
CA ARG A 178 -22.04 11.14 -6.33
C ARG A 178 -23.19 10.83 -5.36
N ARG A 179 -22.94 10.05 -4.30
CA ARG A 179 -23.96 9.77 -3.27
C ARG A 179 -24.44 11.05 -2.57
N SER A 180 -23.52 11.99 -2.28
CA SER A 180 -23.87 13.29 -1.71
C SER A 180 -24.66 14.16 -2.68
N GLN A 181 -24.37 14.13 -3.99
CA GLN A 181 -25.11 14.89 -5.01
C GLN A 181 -26.55 14.39 -5.17
N TYR A 182 -26.77 13.07 -5.26
CA TYR A 182 -28.13 12.50 -5.31
C TYR A 182 -28.95 12.82 -4.07
N SER A 183 -28.30 12.90 -2.91
CA SER A 183 -28.97 13.28 -1.65
C SER A 183 -29.30 14.79 -1.59
N SER A 184 -28.60 15.62 -2.39
CA SER A 184 -28.69 17.09 -2.36
C SER A 184 -29.49 17.69 -3.52
N GLY A 185 -29.95 16.88 -4.48
CA GLY A 185 -30.79 17.31 -5.61
C GLY A 185 -30.10 18.14 -6.71
N ASN A 186 -28.78 18.35 -6.64
CA ASN A 186 -28.00 19.06 -7.66
C ASN A 186 -27.39 18.07 -8.66
N LEU A 187 -27.99 17.94 -9.84
CA LEU A 187 -27.40 17.27 -11.01
C LEU A 187 -26.77 18.34 -11.92
N GLU A 188 -25.47 18.59 -11.76
CA GLU A 188 -24.71 19.42 -12.70
C GLU A 188 -23.66 18.59 -13.47
N ILE A 189 -23.37 19.04 -14.69
CA ILE A 189 -22.61 18.48 -15.83
C ILE A 189 -21.22 17.87 -15.51
N SER A 190 -20.73 17.98 -14.27
CA SER A 190 -19.47 17.39 -13.78
C SER A 190 -19.46 15.85 -13.73
N ASP A 191 -20.63 15.22 -13.87
CA ASP A 191 -20.82 13.76 -13.72
C ASP A 191 -20.14 12.94 -14.85
N GLU A 192 -20.08 13.45 -16.09
CA GLU A 192 -19.46 12.73 -17.21
C GLU A 192 -17.94 12.56 -17.03
N MET A 193 -17.22 13.62 -16.64
CA MET A 193 -15.77 13.55 -16.45
C MET A 193 -15.36 12.65 -15.27
N ALA A 194 -16.14 12.68 -14.19
CA ALA A 194 -15.93 11.81 -13.03
C ALA A 194 -16.25 10.34 -13.37
N SER A 195 -17.30 10.10 -14.15
CA SER A 195 -17.65 8.78 -14.67
C SER A 195 -16.55 8.21 -15.59
N ASP A 196 -16.02 9.02 -16.51
CA ASP A 196 -14.92 8.64 -17.41
C ASP A 196 -13.63 8.30 -16.64
N GLN A 197 -13.28 9.11 -15.63
CA GLN A 197 -12.12 8.84 -14.79
C GLN A 197 -12.30 7.51 -14.02
N MET A 198 -13.49 7.28 -13.47
CA MET A 198 -13.80 6.04 -12.77
C MET A 198 -13.73 4.82 -13.69
N ALA A 199 -14.28 4.93 -14.91
CA ALA A 199 -14.23 3.88 -15.92
C ALA A 199 -12.78 3.50 -16.28
N ARG A 200 -11.89 4.49 -16.42
CA ARG A 200 -10.45 4.23 -16.65
C ARG A 200 -9.80 3.50 -15.48
N ILE A 201 -10.13 3.87 -14.24
CA ILE A 201 -9.59 3.19 -13.05
C ILE A 201 -10.09 1.75 -12.99
N TYR A 202 -11.39 1.50 -13.21
CA TYR A 202 -11.92 0.13 -13.30
C TYR A 202 -11.27 -0.66 -14.42
N GLN A 203 -11.07 -0.05 -15.58
CA GLN A 203 -10.38 -0.71 -16.69
C GLN A 203 -8.96 -1.12 -16.29
N ASP A 204 -8.20 -0.25 -15.63
CA ASP A 204 -6.85 -0.61 -15.19
C ASP A 204 -6.84 -1.69 -14.09
N LEU A 205 -7.79 -1.66 -13.14
CA LEU A 205 -7.85 -2.65 -12.06
C LEU A 205 -8.42 -4.01 -12.52
N CYS A 206 -9.36 -4.03 -13.46
CA CYS A 206 -10.11 -5.22 -13.87
C CYS A 206 -9.67 -5.81 -15.21
N SER A 207 -8.93 -5.09 -16.05
CA SER A 207 -8.44 -5.67 -17.32
C SER A 207 -7.37 -6.72 -17.03
N TYR A 208 -7.58 -7.94 -17.51
CA TYR A 208 -6.48 -8.87 -17.68
C TYR A 208 -5.59 -8.34 -18.80
N PRO A 209 -4.26 -8.25 -18.62
CA PRO A 209 -3.42 -8.28 -19.80
C PRO A 209 -3.69 -9.64 -20.45
N VAL A 210 -4.37 -9.62 -21.60
CA VAL A 210 -4.20 -10.70 -22.57
C VAL A 210 -2.68 -10.82 -22.73
N PRO A 211 -2.07 -12.00 -22.54
CA PRO A 211 -0.68 -12.16 -22.90
C PRO A 211 -0.61 -11.74 -24.36
N GLN A 212 0.00 -10.59 -24.64
CA GLN A 212 0.45 -10.32 -25.99
C GLN A 212 1.42 -11.45 -26.25
N ARG A 213 0.96 -12.50 -26.96
CA ARG A 213 1.86 -13.34 -27.73
C ARG A 213 2.65 -12.33 -28.54
N ALA A 214 3.88 -12.07 -28.11
CA ALA A 214 4.89 -11.59 -29.03
C ALA A 214 4.82 -12.59 -30.18
N SER A 215 4.37 -12.12 -31.34
CA SER A 215 4.46 -12.87 -32.57
C SER A 215 5.94 -12.97 -32.92
N CYS A 216 6.69 -13.78 -32.18
CA CYS A 216 7.96 -14.30 -32.64
C CYS A 216 7.66 -15.50 -33.54
N PHE A 217 7.13 -15.19 -34.74
CA PHE A 217 7.59 -15.92 -35.91
C PHE A 217 9.08 -15.59 -36.05
N ARG A 218 9.92 -16.43 -35.45
CA ARG A 218 11.26 -16.67 -35.96
C ARG A 218 11.39 -18.17 -36.16
N ASP A 219 11.17 -18.54 -37.40
CA ASP A 219 11.58 -19.80 -37.99
C ASP A 219 13.01 -20.16 -37.56
N ASN A 220 13.17 -21.43 -37.19
CA ASN A 220 14.31 -22.29 -37.50
C ASN A 220 15.66 -21.58 -37.66
N LEU A 221 16.48 -21.58 -36.60
CA LEU A 221 17.93 -21.52 -36.75
C LEU A 221 18.57 -22.74 -36.08
N PRO A 222 19.40 -23.52 -36.81
CA PRO A 222 20.09 -24.67 -36.26
C PRO A 222 21.24 -24.25 -35.35
N ILE A 223 21.53 -25.09 -34.36
CA ILE A 223 22.64 -24.96 -33.42
C ILE A 223 23.95 -25.31 -34.14
N PRO A 224 24.95 -24.41 -34.23
CA PRO A 224 26.31 -24.83 -34.52
C PRO A 224 27.05 -25.18 -33.21
N VAL A 225 27.94 -26.16 -33.35
CA VAL A 225 28.75 -26.84 -32.31
C VAL A 225 29.52 -25.87 -31.42
#